data_AF-A0AA35IRR3-F1
#
_entry.id   AF-A0AA35IRR3-F1
#
_cell.length_a   1.000
_cell.length_b   1.000
_cell.length_c   1.000
_cell.angle_alpha   90.00
_cell.angle_beta   90.00
_cell.angle_gamma   90.00
#
_symmetry.space_group_name_H-M   'P 1'
#
loop_
_entity.id
_entity.type
_entity.pdbx_description
1 polymer ?
#
loop_
_entity_poly.entity_id
_entity_poly.type
_entity_poly.pdbx_seq_one_letter_code
_entity_poly.pdbx_strand_id
1 'polypeptide(L)'
;MRIFASNEVIAKSRYWYFLQKLHKVKKASGEVVSINQISEAHPTKVKNFGVWVRYDSRSGTHNMYKEIRDVSRVAAVETLYQDMAARHRARFRSIHILKVAEIEKTADVKRQYVKQFLTKDLKFPLPHRVQKSTKTFSYKRPSTFY
;
A
#
# COMPACT_ATOMS: atom_id res chain seq x y z
N MET A 1 10.18 -5.46 -15.31
CA MET A 1 8.91 -5.03 -14.66
C MET A 1 9.20 -4.70 -13.19
N ARG A 2 8.49 -3.74 -12.57
CA ARG A 2 8.58 -3.52 -11.12
C ARG A 2 7.49 -4.32 -10.42
N ILE A 3 7.87 -5.21 -9.51
CA ILE A 3 6.95 -6.13 -8.83
C ILE A 3 7.08 -5.91 -7.32
N PHE A 4 5.93 -5.77 -6.64
CA PHE A 4 5.87 -5.77 -5.19
C PHE A 4 5.61 -7.20 -4.70
N ALA A 5 6.57 -7.78 -4.00
CA ALA A 5 6.51 -9.15 -3.50
C ALA A 5 7.40 -9.30 -2.26
N SER A 6 7.12 -10.30 -1.42
CA SER A 6 7.92 -10.59 -0.21
C SER A 6 9.22 -11.33 -0.50
N ASN A 7 9.33 -12.01 -1.65
CA ASN A 7 10.54 -12.71 -2.06
C ASN A 7 10.65 -12.79 -3.58
N GLU A 8 11.83 -13.23 -4.05
CA GLU A 8 12.15 -13.34 -5.47
C GLU A 8 11.31 -14.39 -6.21
N VAL A 9 10.92 -15.48 -5.54
CA VAL A 9 10.13 -16.56 -6.15
C VAL A 9 8.75 -16.03 -6.55
N ILE A 10 8.08 -15.30 -5.64
CA ILE A 10 6.80 -14.66 -5.91
C ILE A 10 6.97 -13.55 -6.95
N ALA A 11 8.07 -12.80 -6.89
CA ALA A 11 8.36 -11.76 -7.89
C ALA A 11 8.47 -12.35 -9.31
N LYS A 12 9.23 -13.43 -9.49
CA LYS A 12 9.36 -14.16 -10.77
C LYS A 12 8.03 -14.77 -11.21
N SER A 13 7.25 -15.33 -10.28
CA SER A 13 5.93 -15.87 -10.58
C SER A 13 4.98 -14.78 -11.12
N ARG A 14 4.91 -13.63 -10.46
CA ARG A 14 4.08 -12.50 -10.90
C ARG A 14 4.60 -11.85 -12.18
N TYR A 15 5.92 -11.80 -12.37
CA TYR A 15 6.53 -11.38 -13.63
C TYR A 15 5.98 -12.19 -14.81
N TRP A 16 6.04 -13.53 -14.74
CA TRP A 16 5.51 -14.40 -15.79
C TRP A 16 4.01 -14.27 -15.97
N TYR A 17 3.25 -14.16 -14.86
CA TYR A 17 1.80 -13.95 -14.91
C TYR A 17 1.42 -12.71 -15.73
N PHE A 18 2.12 -11.59 -15.54
CA PHE A 18 1.85 -10.38 -16.30
C PHE A 18 2.42 -10.44 -17.72
N LEU A 19 3.61 -11.00 -17.90
CA LEU A 19 4.26 -11.07 -19.21
C LEU A 19 3.44 -11.91 -20.20
N GLN A 20 2.84 -13.02 -19.74
CA GLN A 20 1.91 -13.84 -20.50
C GLN A 20 0.68 -13.08 -21.00
N LYS A 21 0.23 -12.05 -20.26
CA LYS A 21 -0.94 -11.23 -20.64
C LYS A 21 -0.57 -10.15 -21.65
N LEU A 22 0.70 -9.78 -21.74
CA LEU A 22 1.19 -8.73 -22.64
C LEU A 22 1.70 -9.33 -23.96
N HIS A 23 2.40 -10.46 -23.90
CA HIS A 23 3.04 -11.10 -25.04
C HIS A 23 2.84 -12.62 -24.99
N LYS A 24 2.95 -13.28 -26.16
CA LYS A 24 2.81 -14.73 -26.31
C LYS A 24 4.09 -15.47 -25.85
N VAL A 25 4.40 -15.40 -24.56
CA VAL A 25 5.57 -16.02 -23.93
C VAL A 25 5.18 -16.73 -22.63
N LYS A 26 5.83 -17.85 -22.30
CA LYS A 26 5.65 -18.59 -21.04
C LYS A 26 6.99 -18.85 -20.36
N LYS A 27 6.98 -19.22 -19.08
CA LYS A 27 8.19 -19.50 -18.29
C LYS A 27 9.13 -20.52 -18.95
N ALA A 28 8.59 -21.51 -19.66
CA ALA A 28 9.39 -22.53 -20.35
C ALA A 28 10.01 -22.04 -21.67
N SER A 29 9.51 -20.95 -22.25
CA SER A 29 9.96 -20.41 -23.54
C SER A 29 10.78 -19.13 -23.40
N GLY A 30 11.24 -18.80 -22.19
CA GLY A 30 12.02 -17.61 -21.93
C GLY A 30 12.69 -17.66 -20.57
N GLU A 31 13.65 -16.77 -20.34
CA GLU A 31 14.46 -16.74 -19.14
C GLU A 31 14.44 -15.36 -18.48
N VAL A 32 14.73 -15.31 -17.17
CA VAL A 32 14.85 -14.04 -16.42
C VAL A 32 16.33 -13.68 -16.34
N VAL A 33 16.72 -12.61 -17.04
CA VAL A 33 18.13 -12.17 -17.12
C VAL A 33 18.65 -11.67 -15.78
N SER A 34 17.89 -10.81 -15.09
CA SER A 34 18.27 -10.27 -13.79
C SER A 34 17.07 -10.01 -12.90
N ILE A 35 17.31 -10.07 -11.59
CA ILE A 35 16.38 -9.63 -10.56
C ILE A 35 17.15 -8.77 -9.58
N ASN A 36 16.67 -7.55 -9.35
CA ASN A 36 17.30 -6.61 -8.43
C ASN A 36 16.24 -6.04 -7.50
N GLN A 37 16.53 -6.06 -6.20
CA GLN A 37 15.70 -5.39 -5.22
C GLN A 37 15.91 -3.88 -5.32
N ILE A 38 14.82 -3.13 -5.44
CA ILE A 38 14.84 -1.67 -5.49
C ILE A 38 14.48 -1.14 -4.10
N SER A 39 15.45 -0.51 -3.43
CA SER A 39 15.21 0.25 -2.20
C SER A 39 14.67 1.65 -2.52
N GLU A 40 13.97 2.25 -1.55
CA GLU A 40 13.49 3.61 -1.68
C GLU A 40 14.66 4.60 -1.52
N ALA A 41 14.84 5.52 -2.47
CA ALA A 41 15.98 6.47 -2.44
C ALA A 41 15.95 7.41 -1.22
N HIS A 42 14.76 7.78 -0.76
CA HIS A 42 14.56 8.63 0.41
C HIS A 42 13.54 7.97 1.35
N PRO A 43 13.97 7.05 2.24
CA PRO A 43 13.07 6.27 3.08
C PRO A 43 12.51 7.06 4.27
N THR A 44 13.11 8.21 4.62
CA THR A 44 12.70 9.05 5.76
C THR A 44 11.79 10.21 5.37
N LYS A 45 11.72 10.54 4.07
CA LYS A 45 10.87 11.62 3.57
C LYS A 45 9.42 11.12 3.48
N VAL A 46 8.51 11.82 4.16
CA VAL A 46 7.07 11.56 4.02
C VAL A 46 6.61 12.01 2.63
N LYS A 47 5.93 11.11 1.91
CA LYS A 47 5.46 11.30 0.55
C LYS A 47 3.95 11.07 0.47
N ASN A 48 3.36 11.56 -0.60
CA ASN A 48 2.01 11.19 -0.98
C ASN A 48 2.11 10.38 -2.27
N PHE A 49 1.46 9.22 -2.33
CA PHE A 49 1.49 8.34 -3.49
C PHE A 49 0.10 8.23 -4.11
N GLY A 50 0.04 8.36 -5.44
CA GLY A 50 -1.10 7.93 -6.24
C GLY A 50 -0.89 6.49 -6.70
N VAL A 51 -1.86 5.63 -6.40
CA VAL A 51 -1.85 4.22 -6.81
C VAL A 51 -3.05 3.91 -7.70
N TRP A 52 -2.75 3.43 -8.90
CA TRP A 52 -3.73 2.93 -9.85
C TRP A 52 -3.80 1.41 -9.72
N VAL A 53 -5.00 0.91 -9.52
CA VAL A 53 -5.28 -0.50 -9.27
C VAL A 53 -6.35 -0.98 -10.23
N ARG A 54 -6.18 -2.18 -10.74
CA ARG A 54 -7.25 -2.99 -11.30
C ARG A 54 -7.52 -4.13 -10.34
N TYR A 55 -8.77 -4.36 -9.95
CA TYR A 55 -9.12 -5.46 -9.07
C TYR A 55 -10.37 -6.18 -9.51
N ASP A 56 -10.42 -7.47 -9.21
CA ASP A 56 -11.59 -8.32 -9.44
C ASP A 56 -12.43 -8.34 -8.16
N SER A 57 -13.65 -7.83 -8.26
CA SER A 57 -14.70 -8.00 -7.25
C SER A 57 -15.40 -9.35 -7.43
N ARG A 58 -16.45 -9.60 -6.65
CA ARG A 58 -17.29 -10.80 -6.83
C ARG A 58 -18.13 -10.76 -8.12
N SER A 59 -18.44 -9.56 -8.61
CA SER A 59 -19.36 -9.36 -9.73
C SER A 59 -18.66 -8.95 -11.02
N GLY A 60 -17.46 -8.37 -10.94
CA GLY A 60 -16.74 -7.89 -12.11
C GLY A 60 -15.39 -7.26 -11.79
N THR A 61 -14.69 -6.86 -12.84
CA THR A 61 -13.36 -6.24 -12.75
C THR A 61 -13.46 -4.73 -12.84
N HIS A 62 -12.82 -4.01 -11.91
CA HIS A 62 -12.90 -2.55 -11.84
C HIS A 62 -11.52 -1.93 -11.72
N ASN A 63 -11.40 -0.70 -12.21
CA ASN A 63 -10.24 0.15 -11.98
C ASN A 63 -10.51 1.09 -10.81
N MET A 64 -9.45 1.43 -10.08
CA MET A 64 -9.50 2.30 -8.92
C MET A 64 -8.25 3.17 -8.85
N TYR A 65 -8.44 4.38 -8.34
CA TYR A 65 -7.37 5.28 -7.98
C TYR A 65 -7.46 5.62 -6.48
N LYS A 66 -6.39 5.35 -5.74
CA LYS A 66 -6.26 5.70 -4.31
C LYS A 66 -5.02 6.55 -4.09
N GLU A 67 -5.12 7.46 -3.14
CA GLU A 67 -3.97 8.24 -2.66
C GLU A 67 -3.63 7.77 -1.26
N ILE A 68 -2.34 7.58 -0.98
CA ILE A 68 -1.84 7.07 0.30
C ILE A 68 -0.65 7.92 0.72
N ARG A 69 -0.68 8.43 1.95
CA ARG A 69 0.44 9.17 2.55
C ARG A 69 1.31 8.20 3.33
N ASP A 70 2.56 8.04 2.91
CA ASP A 70 3.50 7.08 3.50
C ASP A 70 4.95 7.48 3.18
N VAL A 71 5.93 6.81 3.77
CA VAL A 71 7.36 7.11 3.59
C VAL A 71 8.00 6.36 2.41
N SER A 72 7.44 5.22 2.02
CA SER A 72 7.96 4.38 0.93
C SER A 72 6.87 3.81 0.05
N ARG A 73 7.23 3.43 -1.19
CA ARG A 73 6.29 2.75 -2.10
C ARG A 73 5.82 1.41 -1.57
N VAL A 74 6.68 0.68 -0.87
CA VAL A 74 6.36 -0.64 -0.31
C VAL A 74 5.30 -0.52 0.78
N ALA A 75 5.49 0.42 1.72
CA ALA A 75 4.53 0.67 2.79
C ALA A 75 3.17 1.16 2.25
N ALA A 76 3.18 2.04 1.23
CA ALA A 76 1.94 2.47 0.58
C ALA A 76 1.19 1.30 -0.09
N VAL A 77 1.92 0.38 -0.74
CA VAL A 77 1.33 -0.81 -1.37
C VAL A 77 0.83 -1.82 -0.33
N GLU A 78 1.53 -1.99 0.78
CA GLU A 78 1.08 -2.82 1.89
C GLU A 78 -0.22 -2.29 2.50
N THR A 79 -0.25 -0.99 2.83
CA THR A 79 -1.47 -0.30 3.28
C THR A 79 -2.61 -0.45 2.27
N LEU A 80 -2.31 -0.38 0.97
CA LEU A 80 -3.31 -0.60 -0.08
C LEU A 80 -3.89 -2.02 -0.04
N TYR A 81 -3.06 -3.06 0.10
CA TYR A 81 -3.54 -4.43 0.19
C TYR A 81 -4.43 -4.63 1.42
N GLN A 82 -4.05 -4.07 2.57
CA GLN A 82 -4.88 -4.13 3.79
C GLN A 82 -6.21 -3.40 3.59
N ASP A 83 -6.18 -2.22 2.99
CA ASP A 83 -7.37 -1.43 2.75
C ASP A 83 -8.34 -2.11 1.77
N MET A 84 -7.81 -2.70 0.70
CA MET A 84 -8.60 -3.46 -0.28
C MET A 84 -9.16 -4.75 0.33
N ALA A 85 -8.43 -5.42 1.22
CA ALA A 85 -8.90 -6.58 1.95
C ALA A 85 -10.00 -6.21 2.97
N ALA A 86 -9.84 -5.10 3.68
CA ALA A 86 -10.79 -4.66 4.71
C ALA A 86 -12.09 -4.12 4.10
N ARG A 87 -11.99 -3.18 3.14
CA ARG A 87 -13.16 -2.46 2.59
C ARG A 87 -13.87 -3.22 1.49
N HIS A 88 -13.13 -4.00 0.70
CA HIS A 88 -13.68 -4.66 -0.49
C HIS A 88 -13.52 -6.18 -0.48
N ARG A 89 -12.94 -6.77 0.59
CA ARG A 89 -12.64 -8.20 0.70
C ARG A 89 -11.81 -8.73 -0.48
N ALA A 90 -11.08 -7.84 -1.15
CA ALA A 90 -10.23 -8.19 -2.28
C ALA A 90 -8.95 -8.86 -1.76
N ARG A 91 -8.62 -10.02 -2.33
CA ARG A 91 -7.42 -10.78 -1.97
C ARG A 91 -6.28 -10.41 -2.91
N PHE A 92 -5.04 -10.64 -2.49
CA PHE A 92 -3.83 -10.38 -3.29
C PHE A 92 -3.92 -10.94 -4.73
N ARG A 93 -4.47 -12.15 -4.90
CA ARG A 93 -4.66 -12.79 -6.22
C ARG A 93 -5.58 -12.01 -7.17
N SER A 94 -6.47 -11.18 -6.63
CA SER A 94 -7.50 -10.44 -7.35
C SER A 94 -7.12 -8.97 -7.54
N ILE A 95 -5.91 -8.56 -7.17
CA ILE A 95 -5.45 -7.18 -7.23
C ILE A 95 -4.24 -7.09 -8.18
N HIS A 96 -4.31 -6.13 -9.09
CA HIS A 96 -3.24 -5.75 -10.00
C HIS A 96 -2.90 -4.28 -9.80
N ILE A 97 -1.66 -4.01 -9.40
CA ILE A 97 -1.15 -2.65 -9.29
C ILE A 97 -0.67 -2.24 -10.68
N LEU A 98 -1.30 -1.20 -11.24
CA LEU A 98 -0.97 -0.68 -12.57
C LEU A 98 0.21 0.29 -12.50
N LYS A 99 0.17 1.23 -11.55
CA LYS A 99 1.19 2.26 -11.37
C LYS A 99 1.19 2.76 -9.93
N VAL A 100 2.38 3.08 -9.42
CA VAL A 100 2.59 3.82 -8.16
C VAL A 100 3.42 5.06 -8.49
N ALA A 101 2.83 6.25 -8.38
CA ALA A 101 3.50 7.52 -8.60
C ALA A 101 3.57 8.32 -7.30
N GLU A 102 4.68 9.02 -7.08
CA GLU A 102 4.73 10.07 -6.04
C GLU A 102 3.97 11.28 -6.57
N ILE A 103 3.18 11.92 -5.70
CA ILE A 103 2.49 13.17 -5.96
C ILE A 103 3.37 14.28 -5.39
N GLU A 104 4.05 15.00 -6.27
CA GLU A 104 5.06 16.00 -5.89
C GLU A 104 4.42 17.29 -5.39
N LYS A 105 3.35 17.76 -6.04
CA LYS A 105 2.65 18.99 -5.67
C LYS A 105 1.47 18.69 -4.75
N THR A 106 1.35 19.44 -3.67
CA THR A 106 0.24 19.32 -2.71
C THR A 106 -1.12 19.60 -3.35
N ALA A 107 -1.18 20.48 -4.36
CA ALA A 107 -2.40 20.81 -5.10
C ALA A 107 -2.94 19.63 -5.95
N ASP A 108 -2.08 18.69 -6.35
CA ASP A 108 -2.46 17.57 -7.21
C ASP A 108 -3.15 16.43 -6.43
N VAL A 109 -3.15 16.50 -5.10
CA VAL A 109 -3.85 15.58 -4.21
C VAL A 109 -5.36 15.79 -4.38
N LYS A 110 -6.11 14.71 -4.63
CA LYS A 110 -7.55 14.75 -4.91
C LYS A 110 -8.37 14.21 -3.74
N ARG A 111 -7.82 13.32 -2.91
CA ARG A 111 -8.56 12.64 -1.84
C ARG A 111 -8.54 13.45 -0.55
N GLN A 112 -9.74 13.78 -0.05
CA GLN A 112 -9.89 14.61 1.15
C GLN A 112 -9.20 14.03 2.39
N TYR A 113 -9.23 12.71 2.55
CA TYR A 113 -8.58 12.02 3.67
C TYR A 113 -7.05 12.12 3.65
N VAL A 114 -6.43 12.48 2.52
CA VAL A 114 -5.00 12.84 2.44
C VAL A 114 -4.83 14.35 2.61
N LYS A 115 -5.69 15.16 1.96
CA LYS A 115 -5.65 16.63 2.06
C LYS A 115 -5.69 17.15 3.49
N GLN A 116 -6.47 16.51 4.37
CA GLN A 116 -6.55 16.91 5.78
C GLN A 116 -5.17 16.95 6.48
N PHE A 117 -4.25 16.08 6.06
CA PHE A 117 -2.89 15.98 6.61
C PHE A 117 -1.87 16.92 5.94
N LEU A 118 -2.31 17.76 5.01
CA LEU A 118 -1.48 18.73 4.28
C LEU A 118 -1.78 20.17 4.71
N THR A 119 -2.58 20.34 5.77
CA THR A 119 -2.88 21.64 6.36
C THR A 119 -1.64 22.24 7.02
N LYS A 120 -1.49 23.56 6.92
CA LYS A 120 -0.36 24.28 7.52
C LYS A 120 -0.43 24.17 9.05
N ASP A 121 0.72 23.92 9.67
CA ASP A 121 0.88 23.84 11.13
C ASP A 121 -0.10 22.87 11.82
N LEU A 122 -0.41 21.75 11.16
CA LEU A 122 -1.33 20.73 11.65
C LEU A 122 -0.91 20.20 13.04
N LYS A 123 -1.81 20.34 14.00
CA LYS A 123 -1.73 19.78 15.35
C LYS A 123 -3.08 19.17 15.70
N PHE A 124 -3.07 18.00 16.33
CA PHE A 124 -4.28 17.34 16.80
C PHE A 124 -4.00 16.62 18.13
N PRO A 125 -4.94 16.65 19.09
CA PRO A 125 -4.82 15.88 20.32
C PRO A 125 -4.98 14.38 20.04
N LEU A 126 -4.46 13.54 20.93
CA LEU A 126 -4.72 12.09 20.95
C LEU A 126 -5.61 11.76 22.16
N PRO A 127 -6.93 12.05 22.09
CA PRO A 127 -7.84 11.71 23.17
C PRO A 127 -7.93 10.19 23.32
N HIS A 128 -8.32 9.73 24.50
CA HIS A 128 -8.51 8.31 24.80
C HIS A 128 -7.21 7.48 24.80
N ARG A 129 -6.24 7.85 25.65
CA ARG A 129 -5.01 7.07 25.86
C ARG A 129 -5.32 5.72 26.50
N VAL A 130 -4.77 4.64 25.94
CA VAL A 130 -4.91 3.28 26.48
C VAL A 130 -3.57 2.85 27.09
N GLN A 131 -3.55 2.64 28.41
CA GLN A 131 -2.40 2.12 29.13
C GLN A 131 -2.50 0.59 29.25
N LYS A 132 -1.46 -0.13 28.83
CA LYS A 132 -1.40 -1.59 29.00
C LYS A 132 -1.08 -1.93 30.45
N SER A 133 -1.89 -2.78 31.06
CA SER A 133 -1.59 -3.36 32.37
C SER A 133 -0.76 -4.63 32.20
N THR A 134 0.29 -4.79 33.00
CA THR A 134 1.06 -6.05 33.08
C THR A 134 0.29 -7.13 33.83
N LYS A 135 -0.61 -6.74 34.74
CA LYS A 135 -1.45 -7.65 35.55
C LYS A 135 -2.87 -7.69 35.00
N THR A 136 -3.55 -8.82 35.19
CA THR A 136 -4.97 -8.99 34.79
C THR A 136 -5.90 -8.06 35.58
N PHE A 137 -5.61 -7.84 36.87
CA PHE A 137 -6.43 -7.00 37.75
C PHE A 137 -5.71 -5.69 38.09
N SER A 138 -6.44 -4.58 38.00
CA SER A 138 -6.02 -3.27 38.49
C SER A 138 -6.81 -2.91 39.73
N TYR A 139 -6.11 -2.47 40.78
CA TYR A 139 -6.73 -2.02 42.03
C TYR A 139 -7.36 -0.63 41.94
N LYS A 140 -7.21 0.05 40.79
CA LYS A 140 -7.80 1.36 40.51
C LYS A 140 -8.41 1.41 39.12
N ARG A 141 -9.44 2.23 38.94
CA ARG A 141 -9.98 2.53 37.60
C ARG A 141 -8.90 3.23 36.76
N PRO A 142 -8.70 2.84 35.49
CA PRO A 142 -7.73 3.49 34.61
C PRO A 142 -8.19 4.90 34.23
N SER A 143 -7.23 5.75 33.84
CA SER A 143 -7.50 7.07 33.26
C SER A 143 -7.05 7.09 31.80
N THR A 144 -7.83 7.76 30.95
CA THR A 144 -7.58 7.90 29.51
C THR A 144 -6.98 9.26 29.13
N PHE A 145 -6.59 10.06 30.13
CA PHE A 145 -5.90 11.34 29.94
C PHE A 145 -4.54 11.14 29.25
N TYR A 146 -4.18 12.04 28.32
CA TYR A 146 -2.90 12.05 27.60
C TYR A 146 -1.90 12.97 28.31
#